data_AF-A0A2C9JGE4-F1
#
_entry.id   AF-A0A2C9JGE4-F1
#
_cell.length_a   1.000
_cell.length_b   1.000
_cell.length_c   1.000
_cell.angle_alpha   90.00
_cell.angle_beta   90.00
_cell.angle_gamma   90.00
#
_symmetry.space_group_name_H-M   'P 1'
#
loop_
_entity.id
_entity.type
_entity.pdbx_description
1 polymer ?
#
loop_
_entity_poly.entity_id
_entity_poly.type
_entity_poly.pdbx_seq_one_letter_code
_entity_poly.pdbx_strand_id
1 'polypeptide(L)'
;MSYTTLGLTHSIFRCSCDVSEFSISLQDLPRPDFGPCANCDCVVDAGVAGWECSMVDCFDVPCVDKIPRPELCCADECPNGPNCAVNGVIISVDEVKLINGSKCYCVYEIATIPPRAVCDPITTTPKLTTRKITTTKSTTTRATTRKITTPKPTTTRATTKTTKKTTKKPIGKP
;
A
#
# COMPACT_ATOMS: atom_id res chain seq x y z
N MET A 1 -11.55 5.43 -26.02
CA MET A 1 -10.92 4.43 -25.12
C MET A 1 -11.20 3.08 -25.73
N SER A 2 -10.19 2.50 -26.38
CA SER A 2 -10.31 1.21 -27.06
C SER A 2 -9.96 0.11 -26.05
N TYR A 3 -10.95 -0.68 -25.66
CA TYR A 3 -10.70 -1.92 -24.92
C TYR A 3 -10.23 -2.95 -25.94
N THR A 4 -8.93 -3.22 -25.96
CA THR A 4 -8.38 -4.35 -26.72
C THR A 4 -8.78 -5.61 -25.98
N THR A 5 -9.77 -6.32 -26.50
CA THR A 5 -10.12 -7.67 -26.04
C THR A 5 -8.91 -8.57 -26.29
N LEU A 6 -8.10 -8.78 -25.26
CA LEU A 6 -7.08 -9.83 -25.27
C LEU A 6 -7.83 -11.15 -25.29
N GLY A 7 -7.94 -11.76 -26.47
CA GLY A 7 -8.39 -13.14 -26.59
C GLY A 7 -7.50 -14.01 -25.72
N LEU A 8 -8.05 -14.62 -24.69
CA LEU A 8 -7.42 -15.71 -23.96
C LEU A 8 -7.22 -16.88 -24.94
N THR A 9 -6.09 -16.89 -25.64
CA THR A 9 -5.62 -18.09 -26.32
C THR A 9 -5.14 -19.06 -25.25
N HIS A 10 -6.00 -20.01 -24.88
CA HIS A 10 -5.61 -21.15 -24.06
C HIS A 10 -4.50 -21.93 -24.78
N SER A 11 -3.25 -21.65 -24.41
CA SER A 11 -2.11 -22.43 -24.87
C SER A 11 -2.03 -23.68 -24.02
N ILE A 12 -2.49 -24.80 -24.55
CA ILE A 12 -2.43 -26.10 -23.86
C ILE A 12 -1.00 -26.64 -23.99
N PHE A 13 -0.22 -26.50 -22.92
CA PHE A 13 1.08 -27.15 -22.81
C PHE A 13 0.87 -28.55 -22.22
N ARG A 14 1.31 -29.61 -22.92
CA ARG A 14 1.23 -30.97 -22.37
C ARG A 14 2.26 -31.13 -21.25
N CYS A 15 1.83 -31.72 -20.14
CA CYS A 15 2.72 -32.24 -19.11
C CYS A 15 2.63 -33.77 -19.12
N SER A 16 3.50 -34.46 -18.38
CA SER A 16 3.39 -35.90 -18.20
C SER A 16 3.14 -36.16 -16.71
N CYS A 17 1.89 -36.36 -16.33
CA CYS A 17 1.54 -36.85 -15.00
C CYS A 17 1.27 -38.35 -15.16
N ASP A 18 2.21 -39.18 -14.71
CA ASP A 18 2.02 -40.63 -14.75
C ASP A 18 1.09 -41.03 -13.60
N VAL A 19 -0.08 -41.58 -13.90
CA VAL A 19 -1.10 -42.01 -12.92
C VAL A 19 -1.02 -43.52 -12.64
N SER A 20 0.05 -44.18 -13.11
CA SER A 20 0.20 -45.63 -12.96
C SER A 20 1.27 -45.99 -11.93
N GLU A 21 1.00 -47.02 -11.12
CA GLU A 21 1.86 -47.57 -10.05
C GLU A 21 3.21 -48.14 -10.53
N PHE A 22 3.74 -47.74 -11.68
CA PHE A 22 5.06 -48.13 -12.16
C PHE A 22 5.97 -46.91 -12.25
N SER A 23 7.07 -47.00 -11.51
CA SER A 23 8.06 -45.96 -11.24
C SER A 23 8.64 -45.36 -12.52
N ILE A 24 8.07 -44.27 -13.01
CA ILE A 24 8.70 -43.39 -13.99
C ILE A 24 8.85 -42.02 -13.33
N SER A 25 10.09 -41.53 -13.36
CA SER A 25 10.53 -40.31 -12.69
C SER A 25 9.73 -39.11 -13.18
N LEU A 26 9.16 -38.34 -12.24
CA LEU A 26 8.28 -37.19 -12.45
C LEU A 26 9.00 -35.95 -13.05
N GLN A 27 9.99 -36.12 -13.95
CA GLN A 27 11.04 -35.12 -14.19
C GLN A 27 11.20 -34.60 -15.62
N ASP A 28 10.55 -35.16 -16.65
CA ASP A 28 11.06 -34.90 -18.01
C ASP A 28 10.46 -33.71 -18.77
N LEU A 29 9.48 -32.98 -18.21
CA LEU A 29 9.02 -31.72 -18.79
C LEU A 29 9.14 -30.56 -17.79
N PRO A 30 9.89 -29.49 -18.12
CA PRO A 30 10.00 -28.35 -17.23
C PRO A 30 8.63 -27.71 -17.05
N ARG A 31 8.27 -27.40 -15.78
CA ARG A 31 7.11 -26.57 -15.47
C ARG A 31 7.23 -25.26 -16.26
N PRO A 32 6.16 -24.81 -16.95
CA PRO A 32 6.16 -23.53 -17.62
C PRO A 32 6.52 -22.41 -16.64
N ASP A 33 7.51 -21.60 -17.00
CA ASP A 33 7.90 -20.43 -16.22
C ASP A 33 7.15 -19.20 -16.74
N PHE A 34 5.96 -18.99 -16.18
CA PHE A 34 5.16 -17.78 -16.42
C PHE A 34 5.37 -16.74 -15.30
N GLY A 35 6.43 -16.87 -14.50
CA GLY A 35 6.72 -15.99 -13.38
C GLY A 35 5.89 -16.29 -12.11
N PRO A 36 5.99 -15.43 -11.08
CA PRO A 36 5.40 -15.69 -9.76
C PRO A 36 3.86 -15.67 -9.76
N CYS A 37 3.23 -15.17 -10.84
CA CYS A 37 1.78 -15.05 -10.95
C CYS A 37 1.05 -16.27 -11.50
N ALA A 38 1.78 -17.27 -12.00
CA ALA A 38 1.16 -18.47 -12.52
C ALA A 38 1.31 -19.62 -11.53
N ASN A 39 0.17 -20.17 -11.11
CA ASN A 39 0.17 -21.48 -10.50
C ASN A 39 -0.22 -22.52 -11.56
N CYS A 40 0.75 -23.35 -11.94
CA CYS A 40 0.57 -24.42 -12.91
C CYS A 40 0.61 -25.76 -12.20
N ASP A 41 -0.46 -26.51 -12.35
CA ASP A 41 -0.60 -27.86 -11.85
C ASP A 41 -0.68 -28.84 -13.02
N CYS A 42 -0.09 -30.02 -12.81
CA CYS A 42 -0.12 -31.13 -13.75
C CYS A 42 -1.46 -31.84 -13.54
N VAL A 43 -2.39 -31.73 -14.49
CA VAL A 43 -3.69 -32.40 -14.40
C VAL A 43 -3.81 -33.49 -15.46
N VAL A 44 -4.52 -34.56 -15.13
CA VAL A 44 -4.84 -35.63 -16.08
C VAL A 44 -6.33 -35.62 -16.32
N ASP A 45 -6.73 -35.26 -17.52
CA ASP A 45 -8.12 -35.28 -17.96
C ASP A 45 -8.28 -36.24 -19.13
N ALA A 46 -9.27 -37.14 -19.04
CA ALA A 46 -9.52 -38.21 -20.00
C ALA A 46 -8.28 -39.04 -20.42
N GLY A 47 -7.34 -39.25 -19.50
CA GLY A 47 -6.10 -40.01 -19.75
C GLY A 47 -5.01 -39.21 -20.48
N VAL A 48 -5.20 -37.91 -20.67
CA VAL A 48 -4.19 -37.00 -21.24
C VAL A 48 -3.69 -36.08 -20.13
N ALA A 49 -2.37 -36.07 -19.91
CA ALA A 49 -1.74 -35.14 -18.99
C ALA A 49 -1.50 -33.77 -19.67
N GLY A 50 -1.90 -32.69 -18.99
CA GLY A 50 -1.76 -31.30 -19.44
C GLY A 50 -1.46 -30.36 -18.28
N TRP A 51 -0.66 -29.32 -18.53
CA TRP A 51 -0.48 -28.23 -17.58
C TRP A 51 -1.75 -27.40 -17.55
N GLU A 52 -2.40 -27.35 -16.41
CA GLU A 52 -3.46 -26.40 -16.13
C GLU A 52 -2.84 -25.25 -15.32
N CYS A 53 -2.72 -24.09 -15.97
CA CYS A 53 -2.18 -22.90 -15.35
C CYS A 53 -3.29 -21.93 -15.01
N SER A 54 -3.38 -21.58 -13.74
CA SER A 54 -4.17 -20.45 -13.25
C SER A 54 -3.27 -19.24 -13.11
N MET A 55 -3.75 -18.08 -13.58
CA MET A 55 -3.10 -16.80 -13.33
C MET A 55 -3.80 -16.11 -12.17
N VAL A 56 -3.02 -15.58 -11.23
CA VAL A 56 -3.56 -14.78 -10.14
C VAL A 56 -3.80 -13.37 -10.66
N ASP A 57 -5.06 -12.95 -10.70
CA ASP A 57 -5.42 -11.56 -10.97
C ASP A 57 -5.04 -10.69 -9.76
N CYS A 58 -4.17 -9.72 -10.00
CA CYS A 58 -3.78 -8.75 -8.98
C CYS A 58 -4.72 -7.56 -9.02
N PHE A 59 -5.33 -7.26 -7.87
CA PHE A 59 -6.00 -5.98 -7.68
C PHE A 59 -4.94 -4.93 -7.38
N ASP A 60 -4.73 -4.03 -8.34
CA ASP A 60 -3.88 -2.87 -8.14
C ASP A 60 -4.39 -2.04 -6.96
N VAL A 61 -3.60 -1.97 -5.89
CA VAL A 61 -3.92 -1.11 -4.76
C VAL A 61 -3.73 0.35 -5.21
N PRO A 62 -4.77 1.19 -5.12
CA PRO A 62 -4.73 2.55 -5.63
C PRO A 62 -3.88 3.47 -4.73
N CYS A 63 -2.58 3.58 -4.99
CA CYS A 63 -1.66 4.49 -4.31
C CYS A 63 -0.69 5.17 -5.28
N VAL A 64 -0.15 6.34 -4.90
CA VAL A 64 0.79 7.10 -5.73
C VAL A 64 2.26 6.78 -5.44
N ASP A 65 2.54 6.06 -4.35
CA ASP A 65 3.88 5.68 -3.87
C ASP A 65 4.15 4.17 -3.97
N LYS A 66 3.58 3.55 -5.01
CA LYS A 66 3.70 2.13 -5.33
C LYS A 66 5.16 1.70 -5.43
N ILE A 67 5.56 0.65 -4.69
CA ILE A 67 6.89 0.06 -4.76
C ILE A 67 6.80 -1.30 -5.46
N PRO A 68 7.44 -1.51 -6.63
CA PRO A 68 7.41 -2.78 -7.33
C PRO A 68 8.28 -3.84 -6.64
N ARG A 69 7.73 -5.03 -6.45
CA ARG A 69 8.37 -6.24 -5.89
C ARG A 69 8.42 -7.37 -6.93
N PRO A 70 9.38 -7.40 -7.86
CA PRO A 70 9.41 -8.36 -8.98
C PRO A 70 9.43 -9.84 -8.53
N GLU A 71 9.78 -10.11 -7.28
CA GLU A 71 9.77 -11.43 -6.67
C GLU A 71 8.38 -11.94 -6.24
N LEU A 72 7.37 -11.06 -6.19
CA LEU A 72 5.99 -11.38 -5.83
C LEU A 72 5.09 -11.29 -7.07
N CYS A 73 3.99 -12.03 -7.09
CA CYS A 73 3.02 -11.88 -8.17
C CYS A 73 2.33 -10.51 -8.13
N CYS A 74 1.64 -10.25 -7.03
CA CYS A 74 0.98 -8.97 -6.79
C CYS A 74 1.96 -8.09 -6.04
N ALA A 75 2.88 -7.56 -6.83
CA ALA A 75 4.15 -7.01 -6.42
C ALA A 75 4.08 -5.60 -5.84
N ASP A 76 2.90 -5.00 -5.77
CA ASP A 76 2.83 -3.59 -5.52
C ASP A 76 2.43 -3.32 -4.08
N GLU A 77 3.46 -3.03 -3.30
CA GLU A 77 3.29 -2.60 -1.92
C GLU A 77 3.04 -1.10 -1.91
N CYS A 78 1.94 -0.71 -1.28
CA CYS A 78 1.66 0.69 -0.95
C CYS A 78 2.06 0.91 0.52
N PRO A 79 3.27 1.41 0.81
CA PRO A 79 3.79 1.46 2.18
C PRO A 79 2.93 2.32 3.11
N ASN A 80 2.23 3.31 2.58
CA ASN A 80 1.31 4.18 3.32
C ASN A 80 -0.17 3.80 3.11
N GLY A 81 -0.44 2.59 2.60
CA GLY A 81 -1.76 2.18 2.14
C GLY A 81 -2.24 3.03 0.96
N PRO A 82 -3.55 3.04 0.67
CA PRO A 82 -4.10 3.91 -0.35
C PRO A 82 -3.88 5.39 -0.02
N ASN A 83 -3.39 6.14 -0.99
CA ASN A 83 -3.00 7.53 -0.79
C ASN A 83 -3.04 8.34 -2.10
N CYS A 84 -3.02 9.65 -1.94
CA CYS A 84 -2.94 10.62 -3.02
C CYS A 84 -1.77 11.59 -2.77
N ALA A 85 -1.32 12.32 -3.80
CA ALA A 85 -0.27 13.33 -3.65
C ALA A 85 -0.74 14.72 -4.07
N VAL A 86 -0.32 15.72 -3.31
CA VAL A 86 -0.47 17.15 -3.63
C VAL A 86 0.87 17.83 -3.44
N ASN A 87 1.40 18.46 -4.50
CA ASN A 87 2.68 19.17 -4.46
C ASN A 87 3.84 18.32 -3.89
N GLY A 88 3.87 17.02 -4.21
CA GLY A 88 4.87 16.07 -3.72
C GLY A 88 4.66 15.58 -2.28
N VAL A 89 3.60 16.02 -1.59
CA VAL A 89 3.23 15.52 -0.26
C VAL A 89 2.21 14.40 -0.40
N ILE A 90 2.56 13.21 0.09
CA ILE A 90 1.65 12.05 0.17
C ILE A 90 0.67 12.27 1.33
N ILE A 91 -0.62 12.01 1.08
CA ILE A 91 -1.71 12.10 2.06
C ILE A 91 -2.39 10.73 2.07
N SER A 92 -2.46 10.06 3.23
CA SER A 92 -3.24 8.82 3.35
C SER A 92 -4.74 9.12 3.33
N VAL A 93 -5.57 8.15 2.93
CA VAL A 93 -7.04 8.39 2.79
C VAL A 93 -7.71 8.88 4.07
N ASP A 94 -7.27 8.40 5.24
CA ASP A 94 -7.83 8.80 6.53
C ASP A 94 -7.11 10.00 7.16
N GLU A 95 -6.27 10.69 6.38
CA GLU A 95 -5.46 11.81 6.84
C GLU A 95 -5.89 13.13 6.18
N VAL A 96 -5.74 14.22 6.94
CA VAL A 96 -5.89 15.58 6.45
C VAL A 96 -4.57 16.33 6.65
N LYS A 97 -4.03 16.93 5.58
CA LYS A 97 -2.81 17.76 5.66
C LYS A 97 -3.10 19.21 5.31
N LEU A 98 -2.37 20.12 5.95
CA LEU A 98 -2.36 21.54 5.58
C LEU A 98 -1.23 21.78 4.59
N ILE A 99 -1.55 22.14 3.35
CA ILE A 99 -0.60 22.35 2.26
C ILE A 99 -0.92 23.71 1.64
N ASN A 100 0.05 24.64 1.68
CA ASN A 100 -0.07 25.98 1.09
C ASN A 100 -1.32 26.77 1.53
N GLY A 101 -1.74 26.65 2.80
CA GLY A 101 -2.91 27.35 3.32
C GLY A 101 -4.26 26.69 2.96
N SER A 102 -4.23 25.49 2.39
CA SER A 102 -5.42 24.65 2.12
C SER A 102 -5.40 23.38 2.96
N LYS A 103 -6.59 22.91 3.32
CA LYS A 103 -6.85 21.61 3.94
C LYS A 103 -7.03 20.58 2.84
N CYS A 104 -6.07 19.68 2.66
CA CYS A 104 -6.09 18.64 1.64
C CYS A 104 -6.34 17.26 2.25
N TYR A 105 -7.13 16.44 1.56
CA TYR A 105 -7.47 15.06 1.93
C TYR A 105 -7.73 14.22 0.66
N CYS A 106 -7.68 12.90 0.77
CA CYS A 106 -7.97 12.02 -0.37
C CYS A 106 -9.42 11.54 -0.37
N VAL A 107 -9.99 11.40 -1.56
CA VAL A 107 -11.37 10.91 -1.76
C VAL A 107 -11.35 9.78 -2.78
N TYR A 108 -12.00 8.67 -2.44
CA TYR A 108 -12.26 7.59 -3.40
C TYR A 108 -13.42 7.94 -4.31
N GLU A 109 -13.23 7.69 -5.60
CA GLU A 109 -14.34 7.65 -6.57
C GLU A 109 -14.80 6.21 -6.80
N ILE A 110 -13.84 5.31 -7.02
CA ILE A 110 -14.03 3.90 -7.32
C ILE A 110 -12.87 3.14 -6.66
N ALA A 111 -13.11 1.94 -6.12
CA ALA A 111 -12.11 1.14 -5.40
C ALA A 111 -10.89 0.72 -6.27
N THR A 112 -11.02 0.77 -7.60
CA THR A 112 -9.97 0.38 -8.55
C THR A 112 -9.14 1.55 -9.07
N ILE A 113 -9.44 2.79 -8.67
CA ILE A 113 -8.75 3.99 -9.14
C ILE A 113 -8.01 4.65 -7.96
N PRO A 114 -6.75 5.11 -8.14
CA PRO A 114 -6.05 5.98 -7.19
C PRO A 114 -6.97 7.06 -6.61
N PRO A 115 -7.06 7.22 -5.29
CA PRO A 115 -7.91 8.25 -4.71
C PRO A 115 -7.42 9.64 -5.16
N ARG A 116 -8.36 10.53 -5.45
CA ARG A 116 -8.03 11.90 -5.87
C ARG A 116 -7.80 12.79 -4.64
N ALA A 117 -6.88 13.74 -4.75
CA ALA A 117 -6.74 14.76 -3.74
C ALA A 117 -7.78 15.87 -3.90
N VAL A 118 -8.39 16.29 -2.79
CA VAL A 118 -9.28 17.44 -2.71
C VAL A 118 -8.69 18.42 -1.70
N CYS A 119 -8.56 19.69 -2.08
CA CYS A 119 -7.97 20.74 -1.26
C CYS A 119 -8.93 21.92 -1.11
N ASP A 120 -9.41 22.13 0.12
CA ASP A 120 -10.28 23.26 0.45
C ASP A 120 -9.45 24.39 1.08
N PRO A 121 -9.58 25.64 0.61
CA PRO A 121 -8.87 26.76 1.22
C PRO A 121 -9.29 26.92 2.67
N ILE A 122 -8.34 27.16 3.57
CA ILE A 122 -8.67 27.49 4.96
C ILE A 122 -9.26 28.90 4.94
N THR A 123 -10.58 28.99 4.85
CA THR A 123 -11.31 30.24 5.01
C THR A 123 -11.24 30.60 6.49
N THR A 124 -10.18 31.29 6.88
CA THR A 124 -10.18 32.10 8.09
C THR A 124 -11.07 33.31 7.83
N THR A 125 -12.37 33.10 7.62
CA THR A 125 -13.30 34.21 7.75
C THR A 125 -13.21 34.59 9.22
N PRO A 126 -12.60 35.74 9.59
CA PRO A 126 -12.63 36.16 10.99
C PRO A 126 -14.10 36.24 11.33
N LYS A 127 -14.54 35.44 12.32
CA LYS A 127 -15.88 35.58 12.87
C LYS A 127 -15.93 37.04 13.32
N LEU A 128 -16.63 37.89 12.55
CA LEU A 128 -16.76 39.31 12.85
C LEU A 128 -17.52 39.33 14.17
N THR A 129 -16.75 39.34 15.26
CA THR A 129 -17.30 39.31 16.59
C THR A 129 -17.74 40.74 16.77
N THR A 130 -18.98 41.02 16.38
CA THR A 130 -19.64 42.30 16.64
C THR A 130 -19.69 42.43 18.15
N ARG A 131 -18.61 42.97 18.73
CA ARG A 131 -18.56 43.39 20.12
C ARG A 131 -19.62 44.47 20.22
N LYS A 132 -20.78 44.11 20.75
CA LYS A 132 -21.74 45.07 21.27
C LYS A 132 -20.97 45.87 22.32
N ILE A 133 -20.67 47.13 22.01
CA ILE A 133 -20.00 48.05 22.92
C ILE A 133 -21.02 48.30 24.04
N THR A 134 -20.98 47.48 25.08
CA THR A 134 -21.67 47.77 26.33
C THR A 134 -20.70 48.59 27.15
N THR A 135 -20.97 49.89 27.25
CA THR A 135 -20.24 50.83 28.10
C THR A 135 -20.43 50.43 29.56
N THR A 136 -19.57 49.54 30.07
CA THR A 136 -19.53 49.20 31.49
C THR A 136 -18.45 50.02 32.18
N LYS A 137 -18.87 50.83 33.16
CA LYS A 137 -18.03 51.63 34.05
C LYS A 137 -16.82 50.81 34.54
N SER A 138 -15.62 51.38 34.35
CA SER A 138 -14.37 50.81 34.87
C SER A 138 -14.47 50.56 36.37
N THR A 139 -14.31 49.31 36.78
CA THR A 139 -13.91 48.97 38.15
C THR A 139 -12.52 48.34 38.06
N THR A 140 -11.55 49.07 38.61
CA THR A 140 -10.14 48.72 38.65
C THR A 140 -9.93 47.51 39.56
N THR A 141 -9.78 46.32 38.96
CA THR A 141 -9.39 45.12 39.72
C THR A 141 -7.91 44.85 39.54
N ARG A 142 -7.22 44.93 40.68
CA ARG A 142 -5.78 44.78 40.89
C ARG A 142 -5.25 43.44 40.35
N ALA A 143 -4.22 43.50 39.51
CA ALA A 143 -3.57 42.34 38.91
C ALA A 143 -2.78 41.54 39.96
N THR A 144 -3.04 40.23 40.03
CA THR A 144 -2.24 39.27 40.79
C THR A 144 -1.48 38.39 39.80
N THR A 145 -0.18 38.66 39.67
CA THR A 145 0.75 37.95 38.79
C THR A 145 0.97 36.52 39.29
N ARG A 146 0.43 35.51 38.59
CA ARG A 146 0.82 34.11 38.80
C ARG A 146 1.95 33.74 37.84
N LYS A 147 3.11 33.45 38.43
CA LYS A 147 4.32 32.94 37.79
C LYS A 147 4.05 31.52 37.30
N ILE A 148 3.99 31.33 35.98
CA ILE A 148 3.84 30.03 35.34
C ILE A 148 5.23 29.42 35.19
N THR A 149 5.49 28.33 35.91
CA THR A 149 6.69 27.50 35.80
C THR A 149 6.54 26.51 34.65
N THR A 150 7.41 26.62 33.66
CA THR A 150 7.49 25.76 32.48
C THR A 150 8.02 24.36 32.84
N PRO A 151 7.30 23.27 32.53
CA PRO A 151 7.80 21.91 32.76
C PRO A 151 8.93 21.54 31.77
N LYS A 152 9.94 20.89 32.32
CA LYS A 152 11.18 20.44 31.66
C LYS A 152 10.88 19.29 30.67
N PRO A 153 11.44 19.29 29.45
CA PRO A 153 11.22 18.23 28.47
C PRO A 153 11.92 16.93 28.88
N THR A 154 11.16 15.83 28.90
CA THR A 154 11.65 14.47 29.15
C THR A 154 12.07 13.84 27.81
N THR A 155 13.36 13.59 27.65
CA THR A 155 13.95 12.98 26.46
C THR A 155 13.86 11.45 26.57
N THR A 156 13.00 10.81 25.78
CA THR A 156 12.93 9.36 25.70
C THR A 156 13.94 8.85 24.68
N ARG A 157 14.95 8.12 25.15
CA ARG A 157 16.05 7.56 24.37
C ARG A 157 15.57 6.32 23.62
N ALA A 158 15.61 6.34 22.29
CA ALA A 158 15.29 5.19 21.45
C ALA A 158 16.38 4.12 21.53
N THR A 159 15.98 2.89 21.84
CA THR A 159 16.87 1.72 21.92
C THR A 159 16.83 0.97 20.59
N THR A 160 17.86 1.14 19.77
CA THR A 160 18.02 0.43 18.50
C THR A 160 18.41 -1.03 18.78
N LYS A 161 17.52 -1.99 18.50
CA LYS A 161 17.85 -3.42 18.52
C LYS A 161 18.52 -3.79 17.19
N THR A 162 19.82 -4.08 17.25
CA THR A 162 20.60 -4.63 16.15
C THR A 162 20.39 -6.15 16.08
N THR A 163 19.67 -6.62 15.07
CA THR A 163 19.49 -8.06 14.83
C THR A 163 20.66 -8.59 14.00
N LYS A 164 21.46 -9.46 14.61
CA LYS A 164 22.66 -10.07 14.06
C LYS A 164 22.26 -11.14 13.02
N LYS A 165 22.60 -10.91 11.74
CA LYS A 165 22.37 -11.83 10.62
C LYS A 165 23.38 -12.99 10.69
N THR A 166 22.89 -14.21 10.93
CA THR A 166 23.69 -15.43 10.97
C THR A 166 23.78 -16.04 9.56
N THR A 167 24.94 -15.92 8.92
CA THR A 167 25.21 -16.50 7.60
C THR A 167 25.54 -17.99 7.76
N LYS A 168 24.66 -18.89 7.30
CA LYS A 168 24.98 -20.32 7.18
C LYS A 168 25.79 -20.55 5.90
N LYS A 169 26.95 -21.17 6.08
CA LYS A 169 27.91 -21.60 5.05
C LYS A 169 27.36 -22.85 4.33
N PRO A 170 27.37 -22.93 2.99
CA PRO A 170 27.01 -24.15 2.28
C PRO A 170 28.12 -25.20 2.46
N ILE A 171 27.70 -26.39 2.90
CA ILE A 171 28.51 -27.61 2.93
C ILE A 171 28.47 -28.18 1.51
N GLY A 172 29.66 -28.28 0.90
CA GLY A 172 29.83 -28.97 -0.37
C GLY A 172 29.72 -30.47 -0.20
N LYS A 173 28.97 -31.07 -1.13
CA LYS A 173 29.28 -32.25 -1.98
C LYS A 173 29.91 -33.51 -1.37
N PRO A 174 29.60 -34.67 -1.97
CA PRO A 174 30.36 -35.13 -3.16
C PRO A 174 29.69 -34.87 -4.51
#